data_AF-A0A952IEX4-F1
#
_entry.id   AF-A0A952IEX4-F1
#
_cell.length_a   1.000
_cell.length_b   1.000
_cell.length_c   1.000
_cell.angle_alpha   90.00
_cell.angle_beta   90.00
_cell.angle_gamma   90.00
#
_symmetry.space_group_name_H-M   'P 1'
#
loop_
_entity.id
_entity.type
_entity.pdbx_description
1 polymer ?
#
loop_
_entity_poly.entity_id
_entity_poly.type
_entity_poly.pdbx_seq_one_letter_code
_entity_poly.pdbx_strand_id
1 'polypeptide(L)'
;MSYTARQLHCLKHLGLVPWVLRKSNQNQDSALSVTEPVQLSAPQQIDELANWVESQTLAMFDYRGGSTHHIGSPQAGLLAIAQLDSDVKNSGPLGNEELRLFEMMMHAINLDRGSFSLAAVGASPGGEPNALSEKLDSQVVSDLINDYTRAVVFLMRQPLQNASAEEHCRLNRSRLPFWRIAHPAVLLHQPEEKRHAWESLKAIRAVLQLP
;
A
#
# COMPACT_ATOMS: atom_id res chain seq x y z
N MET A 1 -6.52 25.32 30.93
CA MET A 1 -6.99 26.67 30.56
C MET A 1 -8.16 26.52 29.61
N SER A 2 -9.32 27.08 29.93
CA SER A 2 -10.54 26.93 29.13
C SER A 2 -10.62 28.03 28.09
N TYR A 3 -10.98 27.70 26.85
CA TYR A 3 -11.19 28.71 25.80
C TYR A 3 -12.44 29.54 26.08
N THR A 4 -12.36 30.83 25.74
CA THR A 4 -13.52 31.73 25.81
C THR A 4 -14.48 31.47 24.63
N ALA A 5 -15.77 31.81 24.80
CA ALA A 5 -16.79 31.60 23.77
C ALA A 5 -16.45 32.27 22.43
N ARG A 6 -15.77 33.43 22.47
CA ARG A 6 -15.33 34.16 21.27
C ARG A 6 -14.24 33.42 20.50
N GLN A 7 -13.31 32.78 21.21
CA GLN A 7 -12.24 31.98 20.59
C GLN A 7 -12.79 30.72 19.91
N LEU A 8 -13.77 30.06 20.54
CA LEU A 8 -14.46 28.91 19.95
C LEU A 8 -15.22 29.29 18.67
N HIS A 9 -15.84 30.47 18.65
CA HIS A 9 -16.54 30.97 17.47
C HIS A 9 -15.59 31.24 16.29
N CYS A 10 -14.42 31.84 16.53
CA CYS A 10 -13.41 32.06 15.49
C CYS A 10 -12.84 30.74 14.93
N LEU A 11 -12.57 29.75 15.79
CA LEU A 11 -12.07 28.45 15.35
C LEU A 11 -13.07 27.72 14.45
N LYS A 12 -14.36 27.81 14.77
CA LYS A 12 -15.44 27.21 13.96
C LYS A 12 -15.50 27.80 12.54
N HIS A 13 -15.29 29.10 12.38
CA HIS A 13 -15.29 29.76 11.07
C HIS A 13 -14.04 29.48 10.24
N LEU A 14 -12.94 29.06 10.87
CA LEU A 14 -11.71 28.63 10.19
C LEU A 14 -11.71 27.14 9.80
N GLY A 15 -12.81 26.41 10.04
CA GLY A 15 -12.91 24.97 9.78
C GLY A 15 -12.07 24.10 10.74
N LEU A 16 -11.51 24.70 11.79
CA LEU A 16 -10.72 24.01 12.81
C LEU A 16 -11.67 23.51 13.90
N VAL A 17 -12.04 22.23 13.84
CA VAL A 17 -12.77 21.58 14.92
C VAL A 17 -11.77 21.27 16.04
N PRO A 18 -11.94 21.82 17.26
CA PRO A 18 -11.06 21.50 18.35
C PRO A 18 -11.13 20.00 18.65
N TRP A 19 -9.98 19.34 18.66
CA TRP A 19 -9.86 17.93 19.05
C TRP A 19 -10.21 17.82 20.54
N VAL A 20 -11.46 17.48 20.84
CA VAL A 20 -11.91 17.23 22.21
C VAL A 20 -11.46 15.82 22.58
N LEU A 21 -10.64 15.72 23.62
CA LEU A 21 -10.27 14.45 24.24
C LEU A 21 -11.56 13.76 24.73
N ARG A 22 -12.02 12.73 24.02
CA ARG A 22 -13.18 11.94 24.43
C ARG A 22 -12.78 11.18 25.69
N LYS A 23 -13.30 11.60 26.86
CA LYS A 23 -13.24 10.77 28.06
C LYS A 23 -14.04 9.50 27.77
N SER A 24 -13.38 8.36 27.84
CA SER A 24 -14.00 7.04 27.74
C SER A 24 -14.99 6.88 28.89
N ASN A 25 -16.28 7.07 28.61
CA ASN A 25 -17.33 6.61 29.51
C ASN A 25 -17.37 5.08 29.42
N GLN A 26 -16.89 4.43 30.48
CA GLN A 26 -17.22 3.04 30.76
C GLN A 26 -18.70 2.94 31.14
N ASN A 27 -19.34 1.90 30.59
CA ASN A 27 -20.63 1.30 30.91
C ASN A 27 -21.91 1.77 30.16
N GLN A 28 -22.30 0.88 29.24
CA GLN A 28 -23.56 0.12 29.18
C GLN A 28 -24.44 0.30 27.92
N ASP A 29 -24.60 -0.86 27.27
CA ASP A 29 -25.80 -1.37 26.60
C ASP A 29 -26.31 -0.64 25.36
N SER A 30 -25.68 -0.95 24.23
CA SER A 30 -26.39 -1.19 22.98
C SER A 30 -25.62 -2.23 22.16
N ALA A 31 -26.24 -3.40 22.00
CA ALA A 31 -25.82 -4.44 21.08
C ALA A 31 -25.98 -3.95 19.64
N LEU A 32 -24.99 -3.20 19.17
CA LEU A 32 -24.64 -3.13 17.77
C LEU A 32 -23.25 -3.76 17.72
N SER A 33 -23.16 -4.96 17.15
CA SER A 33 -21.87 -5.56 16.80
C SER A 33 -21.18 -4.59 15.86
N VAL A 34 -20.33 -3.73 16.41
CA VAL A 34 -19.32 -2.99 15.68
C VAL A 34 -18.40 -4.06 15.13
N THR A 35 -18.64 -4.45 13.88
CA THR A 35 -17.69 -5.24 13.11
C THR A 35 -16.42 -4.41 13.07
N GLU A 36 -15.42 -4.75 13.90
CA GLU A 36 -14.10 -4.15 13.81
C GLU A 36 -13.66 -4.20 12.33
N PRO A 37 -13.10 -3.12 11.79
CA PRO A 37 -12.57 -3.15 10.44
C PRO A 37 -11.53 -4.27 10.39
N VAL A 38 -11.83 -5.31 9.59
CA VAL A 38 -10.96 -6.47 9.40
C VAL A 38 -9.64 -5.96 8.83
N GLN A 39 -8.65 -5.73 9.69
CA GLN A 39 -7.31 -5.39 9.26
C GLN A 39 -6.76 -6.60 8.51
N LEU A 40 -6.53 -6.44 7.21
CA LEU A 40 -5.87 -7.43 6.36
C LEU A 40 -4.43 -7.59 6.83
N SER A 41 -4.21 -8.52 7.74
CA SER A 41 -2.88 -8.92 8.19
C SER A 41 -2.23 -9.74 7.07
N ALA A 42 -1.28 -9.13 6.36
CA ALA A 42 -0.48 -9.85 5.39
C ALA A 42 0.38 -10.91 6.11
N PRO A 43 0.51 -12.13 5.56
CA PRO A 43 1.31 -13.19 6.17
C PRO A 43 2.80 -12.80 6.21
N GLN A 44 3.50 -13.28 7.24
CA GLN A 44 4.92 -12.96 7.44
C GLN A 44 5.85 -13.87 6.63
N GLN A 45 5.41 -15.06 6.23
CA GLN A 45 6.20 -15.96 5.40
C GLN A 45 6.11 -15.56 3.94
N ILE A 46 7.24 -15.53 3.23
CA ILE A 46 7.30 -15.03 1.85
C ILE A 46 6.51 -15.91 0.87
N ASP A 47 6.47 -17.24 1.08
CA ASP A 47 5.74 -18.19 0.23
C ASP A 47 4.22 -18.04 0.39
N GLU A 48 3.76 -17.84 1.62
CA GLU A 48 2.35 -17.54 1.92
C GLU A 48 1.96 -16.16 1.41
N LEU A 49 2.87 -15.19 1.50
CA LEU A 49 2.67 -13.84 0.99
C LEU A 49 2.51 -13.81 -0.52
N ALA A 50 3.31 -14.58 -1.26
CA ALA A 50 3.17 -14.69 -2.71
C ALA A 50 1.77 -15.18 -3.10
N ASN A 51 1.27 -16.23 -2.45
CA ASN A 51 -0.10 -16.72 -2.63
C ASN A 51 -1.17 -15.70 -2.25
N TRP A 52 -0.98 -15.07 -1.10
CA TRP A 52 -1.92 -14.10 -0.58
C TRP A 52 -2.04 -12.90 -1.52
N VAL A 53 -0.91 -12.34 -1.98
CA VAL A 53 -0.86 -11.20 -2.92
C VAL A 53 -1.59 -11.50 -4.22
N GLU A 54 -1.39 -12.68 -4.82
CA GLU A 54 -2.08 -13.07 -6.06
C GLU A 54 -3.60 -13.11 -5.90
N SER A 55 -4.11 -13.40 -4.70
CA SER A 55 -5.55 -13.44 -4.41
C SER A 55 -6.14 -12.08 -3.98
N GLN A 56 -5.31 -11.05 -3.80
CA GLN A 56 -5.78 -9.75 -3.35
C GLN A 56 -6.43 -8.95 -4.47
N THR A 57 -7.52 -8.27 -4.11
CA THR A 57 -8.16 -7.26 -4.94
C THR A 57 -7.40 -5.95 -4.86
N LEU A 58 -7.24 -5.30 -6.01
CA LEU A 58 -6.56 -4.01 -6.10
C LEU A 58 -7.48 -2.89 -5.64
N ALA A 59 -6.95 -1.99 -4.84
CA ALA A 59 -7.64 -0.77 -4.46
C ALA A 59 -7.75 0.18 -5.66
N MET A 60 -8.92 0.80 -5.81
CA MET A 60 -9.13 1.86 -6.79
C MET A 60 -8.84 3.22 -6.15
N PHE A 61 -8.15 4.09 -6.87
CA PHE A 61 -7.85 5.45 -6.42
C PHE A 61 -7.98 6.45 -7.56
N ASP A 62 -8.15 7.72 -7.22
CA ASP A 62 -8.35 8.78 -8.20
C ASP A 62 -7.01 9.35 -8.65
N TYR A 63 -6.73 9.27 -9.95
CA TYR A 63 -5.50 9.76 -10.56
C TYR A 63 -5.81 10.55 -11.83
N ARG A 64 -5.35 11.80 -11.88
CA ARG A 64 -5.52 12.72 -13.04
C ARG A 64 -6.98 12.86 -13.52
N GLY A 65 -7.94 12.83 -12.60
CA GLY A 65 -9.36 13.01 -12.91
C GLY A 65 -10.08 11.75 -13.40
N GLY A 66 -9.44 10.58 -13.34
CA GLY A 66 -10.09 9.28 -13.52
C GLY A 66 -9.75 8.33 -12.38
N SER A 67 -10.53 7.27 -12.22
CA SER A 67 -10.24 6.22 -11.24
C SER A 67 -9.44 5.09 -11.91
N THR A 68 -8.38 4.63 -11.25
CA THR A 68 -7.50 3.57 -11.75
C THR A 68 -7.03 2.67 -10.61
N HIS A 69 -6.68 1.43 -10.92
CA HIS A 69 -6.08 0.47 -9.97
C HIS A 69 -4.55 0.52 -9.93
N HIS A 70 -3.92 1.14 -10.93
CA HIS A 70 -2.47 1.25 -11.01
C HIS A 70 -2.02 2.60 -11.61
N ILE A 71 -0.81 3.01 -11.26
CA ILE A 71 -0.11 4.19 -11.78
C ILE A 71 1.13 3.70 -12.51
N GLY A 72 1.35 4.18 -13.73
CA GLY A 72 2.56 3.87 -14.51
C GLY A 72 2.23 3.25 -15.85
N SER A 73 3.26 2.72 -16.51
CA SER A 73 3.07 2.03 -17.80
C SER A 73 2.45 0.65 -17.57
N PRO A 74 1.42 0.24 -18.33
CA PRO A 74 0.95 -1.13 -18.28
C PRO A 74 2.03 -2.11 -18.77
N GLN A 75 2.95 -1.69 -19.63
CA GLN A 75 4.06 -2.52 -20.14
C GLN A 75 5.31 -2.48 -19.27
N ALA A 76 5.19 -2.03 -18.03
CA ALA A 76 6.31 -1.97 -17.10
C ALA A 76 6.87 -3.37 -16.79
N GLY A 77 8.21 -3.46 -16.72
CA GLY A 77 8.90 -4.70 -16.35
C GLY A 77 8.84 -5.02 -14.85
N LEU A 78 8.57 -4.02 -14.02
CA LEU A 78 8.46 -4.15 -12.57
C LEU A 78 7.07 -3.72 -12.09
N LEU A 79 6.36 -4.61 -11.40
CA LEU A 79 5.11 -4.28 -10.72
C LEU A 79 5.37 -4.11 -9.22
N ALA A 80 5.16 -2.91 -8.70
CA ALA A 80 5.24 -2.59 -7.28
C ALA A 80 3.85 -2.53 -6.66
N ILE A 81 3.64 -3.25 -5.57
CA ILE A 81 2.35 -3.36 -4.91
C ILE A 81 2.49 -2.84 -3.49
N ALA A 82 1.79 -1.75 -3.19
CA ALA A 82 1.79 -1.12 -1.88
C ALA A 82 0.66 -1.65 -1.00
N GLN A 83 0.97 -1.94 0.27
CA GLN A 83 -0.06 -2.17 1.27
C GLN A 83 -0.65 -0.83 1.73
N LEU A 84 -1.94 -0.62 1.43
CA LEU A 84 -2.68 0.53 1.92
C LEU A 84 -3.03 0.35 3.39
N ASP A 85 -3.13 1.49 4.05
CA ASP A 85 -3.68 1.59 5.40
C ASP A 85 -5.12 2.03 5.31
N SER A 86 -5.93 1.60 6.28
CA SER A 86 -7.39 1.81 6.29
C SER A 86 -7.78 3.29 6.41
N ASP A 87 -6.83 4.16 6.78
CA ASP A 87 -7.05 5.60 7.02
C ASP A 87 -6.65 6.50 5.84
N VAL A 88 -6.04 5.96 4.77
CA VAL A 88 -5.56 6.78 3.65
C VAL A 88 -6.69 7.02 2.64
N LYS A 89 -7.18 8.27 2.60
CA LYS A 89 -8.17 8.73 1.62
C LYS A 89 -7.55 8.84 0.22
N ASN A 90 -7.93 7.94 -0.69
CA ASN A 90 -7.93 7.95 -2.18
C ASN A 90 -6.83 8.70 -2.97
N SER A 91 -5.75 9.18 -2.35
CA SER A 91 -4.74 10.03 -2.98
C SER A 91 -3.66 9.25 -3.73
N GLY A 92 -3.76 7.93 -3.74
CA GLY A 92 -2.88 7.03 -4.48
C GLY A 92 -2.37 5.86 -3.63
N PRO A 93 -1.55 4.97 -4.23
CA PRO A 93 -0.99 3.80 -3.57
C PRO A 93 0.07 4.15 -2.50
N LEU A 94 0.74 5.31 -2.65
CA LEU A 94 1.74 5.83 -1.73
C LEU A 94 1.44 7.32 -1.48
N GLY A 95 1.72 7.82 -0.28
CA GLY A 95 1.69 9.24 0.00
C GLY A 95 2.82 9.99 -0.73
N ASN A 96 2.79 11.32 -0.72
CA ASN A 96 3.71 12.14 -1.51
C ASN A 96 5.18 11.96 -1.12
N GLU A 97 5.48 11.85 0.17
CA GLU A 97 6.85 11.66 0.66
C GLU A 97 7.33 10.23 0.38
N GLU A 98 6.46 9.26 0.59
CA GLU A 98 6.69 7.84 0.32
C GLU A 98 6.97 7.59 -1.17
N LEU A 99 6.16 8.18 -2.04
CA LEU A 99 6.32 8.08 -3.49
C LEU A 99 7.64 8.71 -3.92
N ARG A 100 7.98 9.89 -3.40
CA ARG A 100 9.25 10.54 -3.72
C ARG A 100 10.45 9.69 -3.31
N LEU A 101 10.43 9.10 -2.12
CA LEU A 101 11.49 8.20 -1.67
C LEU A 101 11.56 6.96 -2.57
N PHE A 102 10.42 6.33 -2.88
CA PHE A 102 10.35 5.16 -3.74
C PHE A 102 10.91 5.44 -5.13
N GLU A 103 10.53 6.56 -5.75
CA GLU A 103 11.06 6.97 -7.05
C GLU A 103 12.58 7.24 -7.01
N MET A 104 13.09 7.85 -5.94
CA MET A 104 14.53 8.01 -5.76
C MET A 104 15.24 6.66 -5.67
N MET A 105 14.64 5.67 -5.00
CA MET A 105 15.20 4.32 -4.91
C MET A 105 15.16 3.58 -6.26
N MET A 106 14.07 3.70 -7.02
CA MET A 106 13.97 3.16 -8.39
C MET A 106 15.00 3.80 -9.32
N HIS A 107 15.14 5.13 -9.27
CA HIS A 107 16.12 5.85 -10.06
C HIS A 107 17.56 5.45 -9.69
N ALA A 108 17.83 5.20 -8.40
CA ALA A 108 19.16 4.76 -7.95
C ALA A 108 19.55 3.37 -8.49
N ILE A 109 18.58 2.53 -8.85
CA ILE A 109 18.82 1.27 -9.57
C ILE A 109 18.69 1.39 -11.10
N ASN A 110 18.70 2.62 -11.62
CA ASN A 110 18.55 2.95 -13.05
C ASN A 110 17.22 2.46 -13.65
N LEU A 111 16.12 2.51 -12.88
CA LEU A 111 14.77 2.31 -13.40
C LEU A 111 14.07 3.65 -13.58
N ASP A 112 13.66 3.92 -14.82
CA ASP A 112 12.84 5.07 -15.17
C ASP A 112 11.38 4.84 -14.77
N ARG A 113 10.61 5.94 -14.67
CA ARG A 113 9.17 5.89 -14.34
C ARG A 113 8.34 5.08 -15.35
N GLY A 114 8.82 4.87 -16.57
CA GLY A 114 8.16 4.03 -17.57
C GLY A 114 8.40 2.53 -17.38
N SER A 115 9.41 2.17 -16.58
CA SER A 115 9.86 0.78 -16.41
C SER A 115 9.18 0.07 -15.24
N PHE A 116 8.49 0.82 -14.36
CA PHE A 116 7.72 0.25 -13.25
C PHE A 116 6.28 0.75 -13.25
N SER A 117 5.38 -0.07 -12.70
CA SER A 117 4.01 0.28 -12.39
C SER A 117 3.78 0.11 -10.89
N LEU A 118 2.89 0.92 -10.33
CA LEU A 118 2.59 0.96 -8.90
C LEU A 118 1.10 0.71 -8.71
N ALA A 119 0.78 -0.31 -7.95
CA ALA A 119 -0.58 -0.68 -7.57
C ALA A 119 -0.69 -0.72 -6.05
N ALA A 120 -1.90 -0.83 -5.54
CA ALA A 120 -2.14 -0.95 -4.12
C ALA A 120 -3.12 -2.06 -3.80
N VAL A 121 -2.87 -2.75 -2.69
CA VAL A 121 -3.81 -3.69 -2.08
C VAL A 121 -4.24 -3.15 -0.73
N GLY A 122 -5.53 -3.28 -0.43
CA GLY A 122 -6.10 -2.83 0.83
C GLY A 122 -7.57 -3.15 0.90
N ALA A 123 -8.12 -3.13 2.11
CA ALA A 123 -9.56 -3.18 2.28
C ALA A 123 -10.14 -1.95 1.58
N SER A 124 -11.02 -2.17 0.59
CA SER A 124 -11.62 -1.10 -0.19
C SER A 124 -12.16 -0.02 0.76
N PRO A 125 -11.65 1.22 0.70
CA PRO A 125 -12.04 2.27 1.63
C PRO A 125 -13.47 2.72 1.30
N GLY A 126 -14.47 2.12 1.96
CA GLY A 126 -15.84 2.62 1.97
C GLY A 126 -16.92 1.76 1.32
N GLY A 127 -16.72 0.44 1.18
CA GLY A 127 -17.80 -0.46 0.78
C GLY A 127 -18.52 -1.07 1.97
N GLU A 128 -19.58 -0.44 2.47
CA GLU A 128 -20.70 -1.25 2.98
C GLU A 128 -21.01 -2.30 1.91
N PRO A 129 -21.26 -3.58 2.25
CA PRO A 129 -21.65 -4.60 1.30
C PRO A 129 -23.08 -4.33 0.83
N ASN A 130 -23.29 -3.23 0.10
CA ASN A 130 -24.53 -2.94 -0.57
C ASN A 130 -24.60 -3.92 -1.75
N ALA A 131 -25.32 -5.01 -1.52
CA ALA A 131 -25.48 -6.20 -2.35
C ALA A 131 -26.09 -5.96 -3.75
N LEU A 132 -26.05 -4.72 -4.26
CA LEU A 132 -26.67 -4.30 -5.52
C LEU A 132 -25.77 -3.42 -6.40
N SER A 133 -24.57 -3.01 -5.96
CA SER A 133 -23.57 -2.43 -6.88
C SER A 133 -22.73 -3.54 -7.48
N GLU A 134 -23.29 -4.06 -8.57
CA GLU A 134 -22.76 -4.98 -9.56
C GLU A 134 -21.23 -4.93 -9.75
N LYS A 135 -20.57 -6.04 -9.41
CA LYS A 135 -19.66 -6.87 -10.23
C LYS A 135 -18.58 -6.26 -11.15
N LEU A 136 -18.48 -4.96 -11.38
CA LEU A 136 -17.81 -4.52 -12.61
C LEU A 136 -16.28 -4.41 -12.55
N ASP A 137 -15.65 -3.93 -11.48
CA ASP A 137 -14.21 -3.63 -11.57
C ASP A 137 -13.40 -4.10 -10.35
N SER A 138 -13.63 -5.33 -9.90
CA SER A 138 -12.71 -5.96 -8.96
C SER A 138 -11.54 -6.56 -9.73
N GLN A 139 -10.54 -5.73 -10.05
CA GLN A 139 -9.30 -6.20 -10.66
C GLN A 139 -8.43 -6.89 -9.61
N VAL A 140 -7.96 -8.10 -9.92
CA VAL A 140 -7.07 -8.86 -9.05
C VAL A 140 -5.62 -8.57 -9.45
N VAL A 141 -4.67 -8.70 -8.51
CA VAL A 141 -3.24 -8.54 -8.81
C VAL A 141 -2.79 -9.41 -9.99
N SER A 142 -3.33 -10.63 -10.11
CA SER A 142 -3.03 -11.53 -11.22
C SER A 142 -3.33 -10.94 -12.59
N ASP A 143 -4.31 -10.04 -12.68
CA ASP A 143 -4.77 -9.46 -13.94
C ASP A 143 -3.86 -8.31 -14.41
N LEU A 144 -3.06 -7.74 -13.50
CA LEU A 144 -2.02 -6.76 -13.84
C LEU A 144 -0.73 -7.41 -14.33
N ILE A 145 -0.51 -8.68 -13.99
CA ILE A 145 0.68 -9.41 -14.42
C ILE A 145 0.52 -9.76 -15.89
N ASN A 146 1.37 -9.17 -16.73
CA ASN A 146 1.40 -9.41 -18.17
C ASN A 146 2.73 -10.03 -18.61
N ASP A 147 2.83 -10.35 -19.90
CA ASP A 147 4.02 -10.95 -20.50
C ASP A 147 5.27 -10.04 -20.42
N TYR A 148 5.08 -8.74 -20.18
CA TYR A 148 6.18 -7.78 -20.00
C TYR A 148 6.67 -7.71 -18.55
N THR A 149 5.85 -8.15 -17.59
CA THR A 149 6.18 -8.11 -16.16
C THR A 149 7.25 -9.16 -15.88
N ARG A 150 8.43 -8.71 -15.48
CA ARG A 150 9.60 -9.55 -15.18
C ARG A 150 9.80 -9.77 -13.69
N ALA A 151 9.32 -8.85 -12.85
CA ALA A 151 9.50 -8.87 -11.41
C ALA A 151 8.29 -8.24 -10.70
N VAL A 152 7.98 -8.76 -9.51
CA VAL A 152 6.97 -8.17 -8.62
C VAL A 152 7.60 -7.84 -7.27
N VAL A 153 7.32 -6.64 -6.76
CA VAL A 153 7.79 -6.20 -5.44
C VAL A 153 6.61 -5.79 -4.57
N PHE A 154 6.56 -6.33 -3.35
CA PHE A 154 5.53 -6.01 -2.37
C PHE A 154 6.09 -5.10 -1.27
N LEU A 155 5.43 -3.97 -1.04
CA LEU A 155 5.82 -2.95 -0.07
C LEU A 155 5.02 -3.13 1.23
N MET A 156 5.65 -3.72 2.25
CA MET A 156 5.01 -4.07 3.53
C MET A 156 5.15 -2.98 4.58
N ARG A 157 4.04 -2.60 5.23
CA ARG A 157 4.09 -1.63 6.33
C ARG A 157 4.58 -2.22 7.66
N GLN A 158 4.55 -3.54 7.81
CA GLN A 158 5.06 -4.19 9.00
C GLN A 158 6.59 -4.33 8.93
N PRO A 159 7.31 -4.10 10.05
CA PRO A 159 8.76 -4.27 10.09
C PRO A 159 9.12 -5.72 9.84
N LEU A 160 10.19 -5.94 9.09
CA LEU A 160 10.65 -7.25 8.65
C LEU A 160 11.48 -7.89 9.76
N GLN A 161 10.84 -8.30 10.85
CA GLN A 161 11.55 -9.02 11.92
C GLN A 161 12.07 -10.35 11.37
N ASN A 162 13.40 -10.44 11.21
CA ASN A 162 14.15 -11.61 10.74
C ASN A 162 14.14 -11.91 9.23
N ALA A 163 13.73 -10.97 8.36
CA ALA A 163 13.85 -11.22 6.92
C ALA A 163 15.31 -11.09 6.45
N SER A 164 15.86 -12.14 5.86
CA SER A 164 17.12 -12.03 5.13
C SER A 164 16.93 -11.17 3.88
N ALA A 165 17.91 -10.31 3.56
CA ALA A 165 17.84 -9.40 2.40
C ALA A 165 17.70 -10.13 1.05
N GLU A 166 18.02 -11.43 1.02
CA GLU A 166 17.96 -12.30 -0.15
C GLU A 166 16.68 -13.16 -0.23
N GLU A 167 15.75 -13.02 0.71
CA GLU A 167 14.47 -13.72 0.65
C GLU A 167 13.67 -13.23 -0.56
N HIS A 168 13.70 -14.05 -1.61
CA HIS A 168 12.84 -13.94 -2.78
C HIS A 168 12.14 -15.28 -2.96
N CYS A 169 10.86 -15.22 -3.34
CA CYS A 169 10.08 -16.39 -3.72
C CYS A 169 9.72 -16.26 -5.20
N ARG A 170 9.08 -17.29 -5.76
CA ARG A 170 8.41 -17.21 -7.06
C ARG A 170 6.91 -17.17 -6.83
N LEU A 171 6.24 -16.29 -7.57
CA LEU A 171 4.79 -16.31 -7.68
C LEU A 171 4.33 -17.67 -8.21
N ASN A 172 3.26 -18.22 -7.64
CA ASN A 172 2.87 -19.60 -7.93
C ASN A 172 2.22 -19.74 -9.31
N ARG A 173 1.46 -18.72 -9.74
CA ARG A 173 0.81 -18.74 -11.06
C ARG A 173 1.75 -18.29 -12.17
N SER A 174 2.44 -17.16 -11.99
CA SER A 174 3.26 -16.55 -13.04
C SER A 174 4.71 -17.02 -13.04
N ARG A 175 5.16 -17.70 -11.98
CA ARG A 175 6.58 -18.08 -11.75
C ARG A 175 7.55 -16.90 -11.74
N LEU A 176 7.03 -15.68 -11.71
CA LEU A 176 7.83 -14.47 -11.65
C LEU A 176 8.50 -14.35 -10.28
N PRO A 177 9.74 -13.86 -10.23
CA PRO A 177 10.39 -13.61 -8.97
C PRO A 177 9.68 -12.49 -8.21
N PHE A 178 9.51 -12.74 -6.93
CA PHE A 178 8.76 -11.93 -5.98
C PHE A 178 9.66 -11.51 -4.84
N TRP A 179 9.72 -10.22 -4.59
CA TRP A 179 10.45 -9.64 -3.48
C TRP A 179 9.52 -8.93 -2.52
N ARG A 180 9.92 -8.94 -1.26
CA ARG A 180 9.29 -8.17 -0.20
C ARG A 180 10.26 -7.09 0.24
N ILE A 181 9.79 -5.86 0.33
CA ILE A 181 10.55 -4.71 0.82
C ILE A 181 9.70 -3.95 1.84
N ALA A 182 10.34 -3.35 2.85
CA ALA A 182 9.65 -2.46 3.76
C ALA A 182 9.04 -1.26 3.01
N HIS A 183 7.83 -0.89 3.40
CA HIS A 183 7.08 0.20 2.80
C HIS A 183 7.84 1.53 2.99
N PRO A 184 7.83 2.46 2.02
CA PRO A 184 8.61 3.69 2.11
C PRO A 184 8.32 4.51 3.38
N ALA A 185 7.08 4.50 3.88
CA ALA A 185 6.73 5.10 5.18
C ALA A 185 7.57 4.53 6.34
N VAL A 186 7.79 3.21 6.37
CA VAL A 186 8.64 2.56 7.38
C VAL A 186 10.10 2.95 7.17
N LEU A 187 10.55 2.94 5.92
CA LEU A 187 11.92 3.32 5.55
C LEU A 187 12.26 4.75 5.97
N LEU A 188 11.30 5.69 5.91
CA LEU A 188 11.51 7.06 6.36
C LEU A 188 11.88 7.14 7.85
N HIS A 189 11.31 6.26 8.68
CA HIS A 189 11.52 6.25 10.13
C HIS A 189 12.61 5.28 10.60
N GLN A 190 12.90 4.23 9.83
CA GLN A 190 13.81 3.15 10.23
C GLN A 190 14.97 3.04 9.23
N PRO A 191 16.15 3.60 9.53
CA PRO A 191 17.27 3.63 8.59
C PRO A 191 17.90 2.25 8.35
N GLU A 192 17.79 1.31 9.30
CA GLU A 192 18.33 -0.05 9.16
C GLU A 192 17.64 -0.81 8.03
N GLU A 193 16.31 -0.67 7.92
CA GLU A 193 15.49 -1.24 6.86
C GLU A 193 15.86 -0.70 5.46
N LYS A 194 16.42 0.52 5.37
CA LYS A 194 16.88 1.07 4.08
C LYS A 194 18.00 0.23 3.47
N ARG A 195 18.88 -0.32 4.32
CA ARG A 195 19.98 -1.17 3.85
C ARG A 195 19.45 -2.48 3.27
N HIS A 196 18.49 -3.10 3.97
CA HIS A 196 17.82 -4.31 3.49
C HIS A 196 17.08 -4.06 2.19
N ALA A 197 16.26 -3.00 2.14
CA ALA A 197 15.56 -2.59 0.92
C ALA A 197 16.52 -2.35 -0.25
N TRP A 198 17.68 -1.72 0.00
CA TRP A 198 18.67 -1.46 -1.03
C TRP A 198 19.29 -2.74 -1.61
N GLU A 199 19.62 -3.73 -0.78
CA GLU A 199 20.13 -5.02 -1.28
C GLU A 199 19.08 -5.76 -2.12
N SER A 200 17.81 -5.79 -1.67
CA SER A 200 16.72 -6.39 -2.46
C SER A 200 16.52 -5.66 -3.79
N LEU A 201 16.63 -4.34 -3.83
CA LEU A 201 16.55 -3.56 -5.08
C LEU A 201 17.69 -3.85 -6.05
N LYS A 202 18.92 -4.08 -5.55
CA LYS A 202 20.03 -4.53 -6.42
C LYS A 202 19.74 -5.90 -7.02
N ALA A 203 19.18 -6.82 -6.23
CA ALA A 203 18.80 -8.14 -6.73
C ALA A 203 17.71 -8.04 -7.81
N ILE A 204 16.69 -7.20 -7.60
CA ILE A 204 15.65 -6.91 -8.59
C ILE A 204 16.27 -6.36 -9.88
N ARG A 205 17.19 -5.39 -9.77
CA ARG A 205 17.89 -4.83 -10.93
C ARG A 205 18.62 -5.91 -11.72
N ALA A 206 19.33 -6.82 -11.05
CA ALA A 206 20.04 -7.90 -11.71
C ALA A 206 19.09 -8.78 -12.54
N VAL A 207 17.88 -9.06 -12.02
CA VAL A 207 16.85 -9.82 -12.75
C VAL A 207 16.27 -9.04 -13.92
N LEU A 208 15.97 -7.75 -13.74
CA LEU A 208 15.38 -6.93 -14.80
C LEU A 208 16.32 -6.73 -16.00
N GLN A 209 17.63 -6.75 -15.77
CA GLN A 209 18.66 -6.60 -16.79
C GLN A 209 18.96 -7.89 -17.57
N LEU A 210 18.44 -9.04 -17.14
CA LEU A 210 18.57 -10.27 -17.91
C LEU A 210 17.73 -10.15 -19.20
N PRO A 211 18.28 -10.51 -20.36
CA PRO A 211 17.60 -10.38 -21.65
C PRO A 211 16.32 -11.22 -21.71
#